data_AF-A0A8T0NAX1-F1
#
_entry.id   AF-A0A8T0NAX1-F1
#
_cell.length_a   1.000
_cell.length_b   1.000
_cell.length_c   1.000
_cell.angle_alpha   90.00
_cell.angle_beta   90.00
_cell.angle_gamma   90.00
#
_symmetry.space_group_name_H-M   'P 1'
#
loop_
_entity.id
_entity.type
_entity.pdbx_description
1 polymer ?
#
loop_
_entity_poly.entity_id
_entity_poly.type
_entity_poly.pdbx_seq_one_letter_code
_entity_poly.pdbx_strand_id
1 'polypeptide(L)'
;MEALKAQAPAEGEAPLSSAEVVSKVLSQNSSNTSSFLKNIGIQPTTSTTEATAKERALQEELAAERQASAALREEVNALKEKSQRTDEALERTENKLLQTQRAMDENNVLLRRILLLNSGNLSLS
;
A
#
# COMPACT_ATOMS: atom_id res chain seq x y z
N MET A 1 -22.05 48.29 -11.51
CA MET A 1 -22.65 46.98 -11.21
C MET A 1 -23.85 46.71 -12.12
N GLU A 2 -24.78 47.67 -12.28
CA GLU A 2 -25.95 47.51 -13.16
C GLU A 2 -25.63 47.27 -14.63
N ALA A 3 -24.60 47.92 -15.19
CA ALA A 3 -24.19 47.75 -16.58
C ALA A 3 -23.75 46.32 -16.94
N LEU A 4 -23.15 45.58 -16.00
CA LEU A 4 -22.71 44.18 -16.21
C LEU A 4 -23.87 43.19 -16.05
N LYS A 5 -24.88 43.55 -15.27
CA LYS A 5 -26.12 42.76 -15.10
C LYS A 5 -27.06 42.92 -16.31
N ALA A 6 -26.96 44.05 -17.03
CA ALA A 6 -27.73 44.36 -18.23
C ALA A 6 -27.06 43.90 -19.54
N GLN A 7 -25.85 43.32 -19.47
CA GLN A 7 -25.19 42.75 -20.63
C GLN A 7 -25.97 41.51 -21.08
N ALA A 8 -26.54 41.55 -22.30
CA ALA A 8 -27.27 40.41 -22.85
C ALA A 8 -26.33 39.19 -22.92
N PRO A 9 -26.73 38.02 -22.37
CA PRO A 9 -25.93 36.81 -22.49
C PRO A 9 -25.79 36.42 -23.97
N ALA A 10 -24.61 35.96 -24.36
CA ALA A 10 -24.43 35.36 -25.68
C ALA A 10 -25.36 34.15 -25.82
N GLU A 11 -25.90 33.93 -27.02
CA GLU A 11 -26.91 32.92 -27.28
C GLU A 11 -26.41 31.52 -26.83
N GLY A 12 -26.99 31.01 -25.74
CA GLY A 12 -26.67 29.71 -25.14
C GLY A 12 -26.01 29.72 -23.75
N GLU A 13 -25.63 30.88 -23.20
CA GLU A 13 -25.02 30.96 -21.86
C GLU A 13 -26.02 31.31 -20.75
N ALA A 14 -25.81 30.71 -19.57
CA ALA A 14 -26.58 31.02 -18.38
C ALA A 14 -26.32 32.47 -17.91
N PRO A 15 -27.33 33.17 -17.37
CA PRO A 15 -27.13 34.52 -16.85
C PRO A 15 -26.10 34.51 -15.72
N LEU A 16 -25.15 35.45 -15.78
CA LEU A 16 -24.08 35.61 -14.78
C LEU A 16 -24.67 35.69 -13.37
N SER A 17 -24.15 34.85 -12.47
CA SER A 17 -24.55 34.86 -11.06
C SER A 17 -24.13 36.17 -10.40
N SER A 18 -24.88 36.60 -9.39
CA SER A 18 -24.57 37.83 -8.64
C SER A 18 -23.15 37.79 -8.05
N ALA A 19 -22.66 36.61 -7.65
CA ALA A 19 -21.29 36.43 -7.17
C ALA A 19 -20.24 36.67 -8.26
N GLU A 20 -20.51 36.24 -9.49
CA GLU A 20 -19.61 36.40 -10.64
C GLU A 20 -19.59 37.85 -11.11
N VAL A 21 -20.75 38.53 -11.12
CA VAL A 21 -20.83 39.97 -11.40
C VAL A 21 -20.02 40.76 -10.39
N VAL A 22 -20.14 40.44 -9.10
CA VAL A 22 -19.35 41.10 -8.04
C VAL A 22 -17.86 40.84 -8.22
N SER A 23 -17.44 39.60 -8.49
CA SER A 23 -16.04 39.25 -8.76
C SER A 23 -15.47 40.03 -9.96
N LYS A 24 -16.25 40.18 -11.03
CA LYS A 24 -15.84 40.94 -12.23
C LYS A 24 -15.75 42.45 -11.98
N VAL A 25 -16.66 43.02 -11.19
CA VAL A 25 -16.57 44.43 -10.77
C VAL A 25 -15.36 44.67 -9.86
N LEU A 26 -15.10 43.77 -8.93
CA LEU A 26 -13.99 43.89 -7.98
C LEU A 26 -12.62 43.76 -8.67
N SER A 27 -12.52 42.91 -9.68
CA SER A 27 -11.30 42.74 -10.50
C SER A 27 -11.06 43.92 -11.44
N GLN A 28 -12.12 44.46 -12.05
CA GLN A 28 -12.04 45.69 -12.86
C GLN A 28 -11.63 46.91 -12.04
N ASN A 29 -11.97 46.94 -10.75
CA ASN A 29 -11.67 48.03 -9.85
C ASN A 29 -10.59 47.69 -8.80
N SER A 30 -9.69 46.76 -9.16
CA SER A 30 -8.67 46.17 -8.26
C SER A 30 -7.83 47.20 -7.49
N SER A 31 -7.58 48.37 -8.08
CA SER A 31 -6.82 49.45 -7.45
C SER A 31 -7.61 50.16 -6.32
N ASN A 32 -8.91 50.44 -6.52
CA ASN A 32 -9.72 51.05 -5.47
C ASN A 32 -10.18 50.01 -4.44
N THR A 33 -10.46 48.77 -4.84
CA THR A 33 -10.84 47.72 -3.88
C THR A 33 -9.70 47.41 -2.91
N SER A 34 -8.45 47.41 -3.38
CA SER A 34 -7.27 47.25 -2.50
C SER A 34 -7.14 48.39 -1.48
N SER A 35 -7.43 49.64 -1.86
CA SER A 35 -7.39 50.78 -0.92
C SER A 35 -8.59 50.78 0.04
N PHE A 36 -9.79 50.45 -0.44
CA PHE A 36 -10.99 50.30 0.40
C PHE A 36 -10.78 49.22 1.45
N LEU A 37 -10.32 48.02 1.06
CA LEU A 37 -10.04 46.91 1.98
C LEU A 37 -8.99 47.30 3.03
N LYS A 38 -7.90 47.97 2.62
CA LYS A 38 -6.89 48.51 3.55
C LYS A 38 -7.49 49.53 4.54
N ASN A 39 -8.34 50.43 4.07
CA ASN A 39 -8.95 51.48 4.92
C ASN A 39 -9.92 50.92 5.96
N ILE A 40 -10.59 49.79 5.68
CA ILE A 40 -11.46 49.10 6.64
C ILE A 40 -10.71 48.02 7.46
N GLY A 41 -9.38 48.02 7.43
CA GLY A 41 -8.52 47.12 8.20
C GLY A 41 -8.42 45.70 7.65
N ILE A 42 -8.99 45.42 6.47
CA ILE A 42 -8.88 44.13 5.79
C ILE A 42 -7.61 44.16 4.94
N GLN A 43 -6.53 43.59 5.47
CA GLN A 43 -5.33 43.38 4.66
C GLN A 43 -5.58 42.25 3.66
N PRO A 44 -5.31 42.46 2.36
CA PRO A 44 -5.27 41.37 1.40
C PRO A 44 -4.19 40.39 1.88
N THR A 45 -4.60 39.22 2.35
CA THR A 45 -3.67 38.16 2.72
C THR A 45 -3.04 37.65 1.44
N THR A 46 -1.84 38.13 1.10
CA THR A 46 -0.96 37.43 0.15
C THR A 46 -0.40 36.19 0.84
N SER A 47 -1.28 35.25 1.16
CA SER A 47 -0.91 33.94 1.64
C SER A 47 -0.70 33.06 0.42
N THR A 48 0.53 32.97 -0.10
CA THR A 48 0.80 32.03 -1.20
C THR A 48 2.25 31.56 -1.35
N THR A 49 3.13 31.78 -0.38
CA THR A 49 4.55 31.37 -0.53
C THR A 49 5.07 30.48 0.58
N GLU A 50 4.53 30.51 1.80
CA GLU A 50 5.06 29.68 2.90
C GLU A 50 4.42 28.29 3.00
N ALA A 51 3.23 28.09 2.43
CA ALA A 51 2.54 26.79 2.42
C ALA A 51 3.22 25.75 1.50
N THR A 52 3.98 26.19 0.49
CA THR A 52 4.51 25.33 -0.59
C THR A 52 5.78 24.56 -0.21
N ALA A 53 6.67 25.13 0.61
CA ALA A 53 7.92 24.46 0.98
C ALA A 53 7.68 23.27 1.92
N LYS A 54 6.79 23.44 2.90
CA LYS A 54 6.39 22.35 3.81
C LYS A 54 5.61 21.27 3.09
N GLU A 55 4.68 21.65 2.22
CA GLU A 55 3.92 20.71 1.40
C GLU A 55 4.84 19.86 0.51
N ARG A 56 5.84 20.48 -0.12
CA ARG A 56 6.80 19.78 -0.97
C ARG A 56 7.67 18.80 -0.18
N ALA A 57 8.13 19.20 1.00
CA ALA A 57 8.90 18.31 1.89
C ALA A 57 8.07 17.09 2.33
N LEU A 58 6.79 17.30 2.66
CA LEU A 58 5.88 16.20 3.02
C LEU A 58 5.59 15.26 1.84
N GLN A 59 5.49 15.79 0.62
CA GLN A 59 5.32 14.97 -0.59
C GLN A 59 6.55 14.10 -0.87
N GLU A 60 7.75 14.65 -0.65
CA GLU A 60 9.01 13.92 -0.83
C GLU A 60 9.17 12.81 0.24
N GLU A 61 8.85 13.10 1.50
CA GLU A 61 8.83 12.11 2.57
C GLU A 61 7.84 10.98 2.28
N LEU A 62 6.62 11.31 1.82
CA LEU A 62 5.62 10.32 1.44
C LEU A 62 6.09 9.44 0.28
N ALA A 63 6.79 10.01 -0.70
CA ALA A 63 7.34 9.26 -1.82
C ALA A 63 8.45 8.29 -1.36
N ALA A 64 9.34 8.76 -0.48
CA ALA A 64 10.41 7.95 0.10
C ALA A 64 9.82 6.80 0.95
N GLU A 65 8.81 7.07 1.77
CA GLU A 65 8.17 6.05 2.60
C GLU A 65 7.41 5.02 1.76
N ARG A 66 6.73 5.45 0.68
CA ARG A 66 6.09 4.51 -0.25
C ARG A 66 7.10 3.59 -0.92
N GLN A 67 8.24 4.13 -1.33
CA GLN A 67 9.32 3.33 -1.91
C GLN A 67 9.90 2.35 -0.90
N ALA A 68 10.18 2.79 0.33
CA ALA A 68 10.66 1.95 1.40
C ALA A 68 9.66 0.84 1.76
N SER A 69 8.36 1.17 1.82
CA SER A 69 7.28 0.22 2.07
C SER A 69 7.17 -0.82 0.95
N ALA A 70 7.34 -0.40 -0.31
CA ALA A 70 7.35 -1.33 -1.45
C ALA A 70 8.53 -2.31 -1.35
N ALA A 71 9.74 -1.82 -1.07
CA ALA A 71 10.92 -2.66 -0.88
C ALA A 71 10.74 -3.65 0.28
N LEU A 72 10.20 -3.19 1.41
CA LEU A 72 9.94 -4.05 2.56
C LEU A 72 8.90 -5.13 2.25
N ARG A 73 7.84 -4.79 1.48
CA ARG A 73 6.84 -5.78 1.05
C ARG A 73 7.45 -6.85 0.14
N GLU A 74 8.34 -6.46 -0.77
CA GLU A 74 9.07 -7.41 -1.61
C GLU A 74 9.94 -8.34 -0.77
N GLU A 75 10.68 -7.82 0.21
CA GLU A 75 11.50 -8.62 1.11
C GLU A 75 10.66 -9.60 1.94
N VAL A 76 9.53 -9.14 2.50
CA VAL A 76 8.61 -9.99 3.26
C VAL A 76 8.04 -11.10 2.39
N ASN A 77 7.65 -10.78 1.14
CA ASN A 77 7.16 -11.79 0.21
C ASN A 77 8.24 -12.81 -0.14
N ALA A 78 9.47 -12.36 -0.43
CA ALA A 78 10.60 -13.25 -0.71
C ALA A 78 10.91 -14.16 0.49
N LEU A 79 10.86 -13.62 1.71
CA LEU A 79 11.08 -14.38 2.93
C LEU A 79 9.97 -15.40 3.17
N LYS A 80 8.71 -15.03 2.90
CA LYS A 80 7.56 -15.94 3.00
C LYS A 80 7.67 -17.11 2.03
N GLU A 81 8.01 -16.84 0.77
CA GLU A 81 8.26 -17.88 -0.24
C GLU A 81 9.38 -18.83 0.17
N LYS A 82 10.47 -18.27 0.73
CA LYS A 82 11.58 -19.08 1.25
C LYS A 82 11.14 -19.94 2.44
N SER A 83 10.35 -19.39 3.36
CA SER A 83 9.80 -20.13 4.49
C SER A 83 8.95 -21.29 4.00
N GLN A 84 7.99 -21.04 3.12
CA GLN A 84 7.11 -22.08 2.58
C GLN A 84 7.90 -23.22 1.92
N ARG A 85 8.91 -22.92 1.11
CA ARG A 85 9.77 -23.96 0.51
C ARG A 85 10.53 -24.76 1.56
N THR A 86 10.96 -24.11 2.63
CA THR A 86 11.68 -24.75 3.74
C THR A 86 10.75 -25.67 4.51
N ASP A 87 9.53 -25.22 4.79
CA ASP A 87 8.50 -26.00 5.48
C ASP A 87 8.10 -27.24 4.64
N GLU A 88 7.89 -27.08 3.34
CA GLU A 88 7.62 -28.22 2.45
C GLU A 88 8.80 -29.19 2.35
N ALA A 89 10.04 -28.69 2.35
CA ALA A 89 11.24 -29.54 2.34
C ALA A 89 11.38 -30.31 3.66
N LEU A 90 11.05 -29.67 4.78
CA LEU A 90 11.03 -30.29 6.09
C LEU A 90 9.98 -31.41 6.14
N GLU A 91 8.74 -31.13 5.71
CA GLU A 91 7.66 -32.11 5.68
C GLU A 91 8.01 -33.32 4.79
N ARG A 92 8.63 -33.10 3.63
CA ARG A 92 9.13 -34.19 2.78
C ARG A 92 10.18 -35.04 3.49
N THR A 93 11.07 -34.40 4.24
CA THR A 93 12.15 -35.08 4.98
C THR A 93 11.58 -35.90 6.14
N GLU A 94 10.65 -35.34 6.92
CA GLU A 94 9.98 -36.04 8.01
C GLU A 94 9.21 -37.26 7.50
N ASN A 95 8.45 -37.11 6.41
CA ASN A 95 7.74 -38.22 5.78
C ASN A 95 8.68 -39.34 5.34
N LYS A 96 9.83 -38.98 4.74
CA LYS A 96 10.84 -39.96 4.33
C LYS A 96 11.44 -40.69 5.54
N LEU A 97 11.73 -39.98 6.63
CA LEU A 97 12.23 -40.57 7.87
C LEU A 97 11.22 -41.57 8.45
N LEU A 98 9.95 -41.20 8.52
CA LEU A 98 8.88 -42.09 8.99
C LEU A 98 8.76 -43.36 8.14
N GLN A 99 8.83 -43.23 6.81
CA GLN A 99 8.83 -44.39 5.91
C GLN A 99 10.04 -45.30 6.13
N THR A 100 11.24 -44.72 6.25
CA THR A 100 12.45 -45.51 6.51
C THR A 100 12.41 -46.21 7.86
N GLN A 101 11.84 -45.57 8.88
CA GLN A 101 11.66 -46.17 10.20
C GLN A 101 10.71 -47.37 10.12
N ARG A 102 9.56 -47.22 9.45
CA ARG A 102 8.62 -48.34 9.26
C ARG A 102 9.27 -49.52 8.52
N ALA A 103 9.97 -49.24 7.43
CA ALA A 103 10.66 -50.29 6.67
C ALA A 103 11.71 -51.03 7.54
N MET A 104 12.41 -50.29 8.41
CA MET A 104 13.38 -50.88 9.34
C MET A 104 12.70 -51.73 10.42
N ASP A 105 11.56 -51.28 10.96
CA ASP A 105 10.77 -52.04 11.93
C ASP A 105 10.19 -53.33 11.32
N GLU A 106 9.65 -53.25 10.10
CA GLU A 106 9.18 -54.40 9.33
C GLU A 106 10.31 -55.40 9.07
N ASN A 107 11.47 -54.92 8.62
CA ASN A 107 12.65 -55.77 8.42
C ASN A 107 13.10 -56.46 9.72
N ASN A 108 13.10 -55.73 10.84
CA ASN A 108 13.43 -56.31 12.15
C ASN A 108 12.44 -57.41 12.56
N VAL A 109 11.15 -57.23 12.31
CA VAL A 109 10.12 -58.25 12.58
C VAL A 109 10.35 -59.49 11.71
N LEU A 110 10.60 -59.31 10.40
CA LEU A 110 10.88 -60.40 9.48
C LEU A 110 12.14 -61.18 9.89
N LEU A 111 13.22 -60.48 10.22
CA LEU A 111 14.46 -61.08 10.69
C LEU A 111 14.24 -61.92 11.96
N ARG A 112 13.52 -61.38 12.95
CA ARG A 112 13.16 -62.13 14.17
C ARG A 112 12.38 -63.39 13.86
N ARG A 113 11.43 -63.32 12.92
CA ARG A 113 10.63 -64.48 12.53
C ARG A 113 11.46 -65.56 11.82
N ILE A 114 12.37 -65.16 10.93
CA ILE A 114 13.31 -66.09 10.27
C ILE A 114 14.22 -66.76 11.31
N LEU A 115 14.76 -66.01 12.27
CA LEU A 115 15.61 -66.55 13.33
C LEU A 115 14.85 -67.57 14.20
N LEU A 116 13.60 -67.29 14.56
CA LEU A 116 12.75 -68.22 15.30
C LEU A 116 12.47 -69.51 14.52
N LEU A 117 12.19 -69.41 13.21
CA LEU A 117 11.97 -70.59 12.36
C LEU A 117 13.24 -71.44 12.23
N ASN A 118 14.40 -70.81 12.06
CA ASN A 118 15.68 -71.54 11.98
C ASN A 118 16.05 -72.22 13.30
N SER A 119 15.85 -71.54 14.43
CA SER A 119 16.12 -72.13 15.75
C SER A 119 15.15 -73.27 16.11
N GLY A 120 13.89 -73.20 15.68
CA GLY A 120 12.93 -74.31 15.80
C GLY A 120 13.21 -75.51 14.88
N ASN A 121 13.80 -75.28 13.70
CA ASN A 121 14.21 -76.37 12.81
C ASN A 121 15.49 -77.09 13.30
N LEU A 122 16.38 -76.38 14.00
CA LEU A 122 17.60 -76.94 14.59
C LEU A 122 17.34 -77.83 15.83
N SER A 123 16.17 -77.72 16.49
CA SER A 123 15.82 -78.55 17.65
C SER A 123 15.02 -79.82 17.31
N LEU A 124 14.67 -80.02 16.03
CA LEU A 124 13.89 -81.17 15.53
C LEU A 124 14.68 -82.09 14.59
N SER A 125 15.97 -81.82 14.35
CA SER A 125 16.95 -82.73 13.71
C SER A 125 17.94 -83.26 14.73
#